data_AF-W7SJD8-F1
#
_entry.id   AF-W7SJD8-F1
#
_cell.length_a   1.000
_cell.length_b   1.000
_cell.length_c   1.000
_cell.angle_alpha   90.00
_cell.angle_beta   90.00
_cell.angle_gamma   90.00
#
_symmetry.space_group_name_H-M   'P 1'
#
loop_
_entity.id
_entity.type
_entity.pdbx_description
1 polymer ?
#
loop_
_entity_poly.entity_id
_entity_poly.type
_entity_poly.pdbx_seq_one_letter_code
_entity_poly.pdbx_strand_id
1 'polypeptide(L)'
;SHAATGPAADRLRRPRSGIGGLDRSFERRRGRRAAQRRGVHGGVLRFRARLRLPGRVAGTVAAGQVGQSPDQGAGRIRWHRGGIHRRVSHGLARRLAADRPHQRDSLRRQANPGPGAARARRSRPVRGGVVSRSLTVVRVGPQTLIQDLGRPGNAHLGVPPSGALDVPALTLANRLVGNPESAAGIEALLGRIQLRANCSCTVAVTGPSVLVSVGDHLVDSHAPVHLRAGDVLGLGAPVGGLRCYVAVSGGIDVPLQLSSRATDILSGIGPDPLRANDVLPLGSVDGLPEGADVLSPSVAPAELVVPVLLGPREDWFDDPHGQLAAGRWTVSQQSNRVGLRLDGTALRRAAAFEARELPSEGVVTGSVQVPANGRPVLFLADHPVTGGYPVIGVVTAEALPRLAQARPGTPVRLQPLR
;
A
#
# COMPACT_ATOMS: atom_id res chain seq x y z
N SER A 1 -1.75 11.97 -90.20
CA SER A 1 -2.64 13.05 -89.74
C SER A 1 -2.44 13.22 -88.25
N HIS A 2 -1.81 14.36 -87.88
CA HIS A 2 -1.44 14.95 -86.58
C HIS A 2 -1.47 14.09 -85.29
N ALA A 3 -0.35 13.76 -84.62
CA ALA A 3 0.68 14.59 -83.94
C ALA A 3 0.14 15.31 -82.68
N ALA A 4 0.79 15.42 -81.51
CA ALA A 4 2.08 14.96 -80.99
C ALA A 4 2.25 15.40 -79.50
N THR A 5 3.06 14.63 -78.76
CA THR A 5 4.10 15.05 -77.77
C THR A 5 3.78 15.66 -76.38
N GLY A 6 4.39 15.07 -75.33
CA GLY A 6 4.82 15.75 -74.07
C GLY A 6 6.10 16.60 -74.28
N PRO A 7 7.03 16.81 -73.32
CA PRO A 7 7.09 16.47 -71.89
C PRO A 7 7.71 17.59 -70.99
N ALA A 8 8.11 17.23 -69.75
CA ALA A 8 9.33 17.64 -69.02
C ALA A 8 9.31 18.75 -67.94
N ALA A 9 10.18 18.51 -66.97
CA ALA A 9 10.43 19.18 -65.70
C ALA A 9 11.23 20.48 -65.82
N ASP A 10 11.19 21.33 -64.79
CA ASP A 10 12.38 22.12 -64.45
C ASP A 10 12.51 22.46 -62.96
N ARG A 11 13.78 22.43 -62.50
CA ARG A 11 14.26 22.92 -61.20
C ARG A 11 14.58 24.41 -61.34
N LEU A 12 14.53 25.19 -60.25
CA LEU A 12 15.66 25.99 -59.72
C LEU A 12 15.25 27.21 -58.87
N ARG A 13 16.03 27.36 -57.79
CA ARG A 13 16.61 28.59 -57.19
C ARG A 13 15.80 29.49 -56.23
N ARG A 14 16.42 29.62 -55.04
CA ARG A 14 16.32 30.72 -54.05
C ARG A 14 16.66 32.09 -54.65
N PRO A 15 16.25 33.17 -53.96
CA PRO A 15 17.23 34.17 -53.51
C PRO A 15 17.09 34.60 -52.03
N ARG A 16 18.20 35.12 -51.47
CA ARG A 16 18.35 35.80 -50.18
C ARG A 16 18.47 37.32 -50.41
N SER A 17 17.90 38.12 -49.50
CA SER A 17 18.40 39.37 -48.84
C SER A 17 17.20 40.31 -48.55
N GLY A 18 16.88 40.65 -47.29
CA GLY A 18 17.31 41.86 -46.54
C GLY A 18 16.30 43.02 -46.78
N ILE A 19 15.79 43.86 -45.87
CA ILE A 19 16.11 44.33 -44.50
C ILE A 19 14.84 44.98 -43.91
N GLY A 20 14.72 45.02 -42.57
CA GLY A 20 13.88 45.94 -41.78
C GLY A 20 12.87 45.19 -40.91
N GLY A 21 12.90 45.15 -39.58
CA GLY A 21 13.54 45.98 -38.56
C GLY A 21 12.46 46.24 -37.50
N LEU A 22 12.63 45.70 -36.28
CA LEU A 22 12.19 46.30 -35.02
C LEU A 22 12.63 45.41 -33.84
N ASP A 23 13.20 46.11 -32.88
CA ASP A 23 14.12 45.67 -31.83
C ASP A 23 13.37 45.55 -30.49
N ARG A 24 13.63 44.48 -29.72
CA ARG A 24 13.38 44.44 -28.27
C ARG A 24 14.44 43.57 -27.58
N SER A 25 15.43 44.28 -27.08
CA SER A 25 16.53 43.81 -26.26
C SER A 25 16.10 43.41 -24.84
N PHE A 26 16.72 42.33 -24.36
CA PHE A 26 16.76 41.89 -22.97
C PHE A 26 17.89 42.62 -22.24
N GLU A 27 17.60 43.29 -21.12
CA GLU A 27 18.60 43.70 -20.15
C GLU A 27 18.41 42.98 -18.80
N ARG A 28 19.49 42.34 -18.35
CA ARG A 28 19.70 41.85 -16.99
C ARG A 28 20.07 43.02 -16.07
N ARG A 29 19.44 43.15 -14.89
CA ARG A 29 20.08 43.81 -13.74
C ARG A 29 19.81 43.10 -12.41
N ARG A 30 20.90 42.97 -11.65
CA ARG A 30 20.99 42.57 -10.23
C ARG A 30 20.34 43.63 -9.33
N GLY A 31 19.76 43.21 -8.20
CA GLY A 31 19.33 44.10 -7.11
C GLY A 31 19.48 43.45 -5.74
N ARG A 32 20.29 44.07 -4.87
CA ARG A 32 20.47 43.77 -3.44
C ARG A 32 19.52 44.66 -2.59
N ARG A 33 19.22 44.18 -1.37
CA ARG A 33 18.82 44.88 -0.13
C ARG A 33 17.32 45.16 0.18
N ALA A 34 16.92 44.55 1.29
CA ALA A 34 16.08 44.94 2.44
C ALA A 34 15.17 46.18 2.36
N ALA A 35 13.91 45.99 2.82
CA ALA A 35 13.03 47.05 3.29
C ALA A 35 12.63 46.82 4.76
N GLN A 36 12.89 47.83 5.59
CA GLN A 36 12.41 47.97 6.96
C GLN A 36 10.93 48.34 7.01
N ARG A 37 10.31 47.99 8.14
CA ARG A 37 8.94 48.30 8.59
C ARG A 37 8.61 49.80 8.61
N ARG A 38 7.32 50.13 8.46
CA ARG A 38 6.49 50.84 9.46
C ARG A 38 5.02 50.99 9.02
N GLY A 39 4.10 50.84 9.97
CA GLY A 39 2.78 51.50 9.93
C GLY A 39 1.54 50.60 9.87
N VAL A 40 1.11 50.04 11.00
CA VAL A 40 -0.32 49.79 11.25
C VAL A 40 -0.65 50.21 12.69
N HIS A 41 -1.65 51.08 12.81
CA HIS A 41 -2.07 51.75 14.03
C HIS A 41 -3.03 50.91 14.88
N GLY A 42 -2.83 51.01 16.20
CA GLY A 42 -3.82 51.15 17.28
C GLY A 42 -5.19 50.44 17.20
N GLY A 43 -5.37 49.44 18.07
CA GLY A 43 -6.69 48.87 18.40
C GLY A 43 -6.58 47.80 19.49
N VAL A 44 -6.17 48.19 20.70
CA VAL A 44 -6.03 47.28 21.86
C VAL A 44 -7.40 47.09 22.52
N LEU A 45 -8.00 45.90 22.37
CA LEU A 45 -9.06 45.42 23.25
C LEU A 45 -8.46 44.46 24.29
N ARG A 46 -8.39 44.95 25.54
CA ARG A 46 -8.02 44.21 26.74
C ARG A 46 -9.14 43.22 27.09
N PHE A 47 -8.84 41.92 27.16
CA PHE A 47 -9.64 40.98 27.93
C PHE A 47 -8.86 40.44 29.12
N ARG A 48 -9.44 40.59 30.31
CA ARG A 48 -8.92 40.18 31.61
C ARG A 48 -9.02 38.66 31.76
N ALA A 49 -7.91 38.01 32.08
CA ALA A 49 -7.94 36.65 32.62
C ALA A 49 -8.44 36.71 34.08
N ARG A 50 -9.64 36.18 34.33
CA ARG A 50 -10.13 35.62 35.62
C ARG A 50 -11.58 35.16 35.45
N LEU A 51 -11.78 33.88 35.18
CA LEU A 51 -13.04 33.19 35.47
C LEU A 51 -12.70 31.94 36.30
N ARG A 52 -13.17 31.89 37.54
CA ARG A 52 -13.20 30.67 38.36
C ARG A 52 -14.51 29.96 38.06
N LEU A 53 -14.45 28.69 37.66
CA LEU A 53 -15.63 27.83 37.56
C LEU A 53 -15.79 27.04 38.88
N PRO A 54 -17.00 26.98 39.47
CA PRO A 54 -17.28 26.18 40.65
C PRO A 54 -17.37 24.68 40.34
N GLY A 55 -17.35 23.88 41.40
CA GLY A 55 -17.04 22.47 41.42
C GLY A 55 -17.99 21.53 40.67
N ARG A 56 -17.42 20.34 40.40
CA ARG A 56 -18.00 19.09 39.92
C ARG A 56 -19.52 18.92 40.13
N VAL A 57 -20.20 18.60 39.03
CA VAL A 57 -21.36 17.69 39.02
C VAL A 57 -20.86 16.35 38.49
N ALA A 58 -21.01 15.29 39.28
CA ALA A 58 -20.63 13.93 38.90
C ALA A 58 -21.68 13.36 37.94
N GLY A 59 -21.29 13.16 36.67
CA GLY A 59 -22.01 12.33 35.72
C GLY A 59 -21.39 10.94 35.68
N THR A 60 -22.22 9.91 35.82
CA THR A 60 -21.89 8.48 35.73
C THR A 60 -21.23 8.14 34.40
N VAL A 61 -20.00 7.63 34.45
CA VAL A 61 -19.26 7.10 33.30
C VAL A 61 -19.47 5.59 33.24
N ALA A 62 -20.02 5.10 32.13
CA ALA A 62 -20.06 3.67 31.82
C ALA A 62 -18.62 3.15 31.65
N ALA A 63 -18.32 2.01 32.28
CA ALA A 63 -16.99 1.44 32.33
C ALA A 63 -16.48 1.05 30.92
N GLY A 64 -15.48 1.79 30.42
CA GLY A 64 -14.71 1.43 29.23
C GLY A 64 -13.61 0.41 29.57
N GLN A 65 -13.44 -0.60 28.72
CA GLN A 65 -12.34 -1.56 28.81
C GLN A 65 -11.00 -0.91 28.48
N VAL A 66 -9.96 -1.28 29.22
CA VAL A 66 -8.58 -0.82 29.03
C VAL A 66 -7.91 -1.67 27.95
N GLY A 67 -7.77 -1.13 26.74
CA GLY A 67 -6.91 -1.68 25.70
C GLY A 67 -5.50 -1.08 25.80
N GLN A 68 -4.47 -1.92 25.85
CA GLN A 68 -3.07 -1.49 25.70
C GLN A 68 -2.72 -1.49 24.20
N SER A 69 -2.44 -0.31 23.64
CA SER A 69 -1.82 -0.17 22.31
C SER A 69 -0.31 -0.41 22.40
N PRO A 70 0.29 -1.22 21.53
CA PRO A 70 1.73 -1.32 21.39
C PRO A 70 2.20 -0.42 20.23
N ASP A 71 2.16 0.90 20.38
CA ASP A 71 3.09 1.74 19.60
C ASP A 71 3.33 3.14 20.20
N GLN A 72 4.57 3.63 20.10
CA GLN A 72 5.02 4.94 20.58
C GLN A 72 4.98 5.98 19.45
N GLY A 73 3.86 6.68 19.32
CA GLY A 73 3.73 7.69 18.28
C GLY A 73 2.57 8.66 18.44
N ALA A 74 2.24 9.09 19.66
CA ALA A 74 1.27 10.18 19.87
C ALA A 74 1.78 11.20 20.90
N GLY A 75 1.82 12.46 20.49
CA GLY A 75 2.37 13.57 21.25
C GLY A 75 1.65 13.84 22.58
N ARG A 76 2.47 14.02 23.62
CA ARG A 76 2.27 14.74 24.89
C ARG A 76 0.83 15.14 25.26
N ILE A 77 0.15 14.27 26.01
CA ILE A 77 -0.76 14.67 27.08
C ILE A 77 -0.31 13.95 28.36
N ARG A 78 0.13 14.73 29.35
CA ARG A 78 0.55 14.22 30.67
C ARG A 78 -0.67 13.68 31.40
N TRP A 79 -0.71 12.36 31.60
CA TRP A 79 -1.58 11.73 32.60
C TRP A 79 -0.72 11.23 33.76
N HIS A 80 -1.19 11.49 34.98
CA HIS A 80 -0.45 11.21 36.22
C HIS A 80 -0.11 9.73 36.35
N ARG A 81 1.18 9.42 36.58
CA ARG A 81 1.68 8.07 36.85
C ARG A 81 1.23 7.62 38.24
N GLY A 82 0.22 6.74 38.30
CA GLY A 82 -0.04 5.88 39.46
C GLY A 82 0.97 4.71 39.48
N GLY A 83 1.40 4.29 40.67
CA GLY A 83 2.46 3.29 40.86
C GLY A 83 2.11 1.90 40.34
N ILE A 84 3.11 1.21 39.80
CA ILE A 84 3.02 -0.17 39.31
C ILE A 84 2.87 -1.13 40.50
N HIS A 85 1.73 -1.82 40.62
CA HIS A 85 1.55 -2.92 41.58
C HIS A 85 2.35 -4.16 41.13
N ARG A 86 3.49 -4.41 41.78
CA ARG A 86 4.41 -5.52 41.44
C ARG A 86 4.03 -6.89 42.04
N ARG A 87 2.79 -7.09 42.50
CA ARG A 87 2.34 -8.38 43.04
C ARG A 87 0.85 -8.60 42.78
N VAL A 88 0.53 -9.17 41.64
CA VAL A 88 -0.79 -9.79 41.45
C VAL A 88 -0.64 -11.27 41.79
N SER A 89 -1.48 -11.78 42.69
CA SER A 89 -1.41 -13.16 43.15
C SER A 89 -1.79 -14.15 42.05
N HIS A 90 -1.18 -15.32 42.08
CA HIS A 90 -1.27 -16.39 41.06
C HIS A 90 -2.70 -16.89 40.77
N GLY A 91 -3.68 -16.55 41.64
CA GLY A 91 -5.09 -16.89 41.48
C GLY A 91 -5.86 -16.01 40.49
N LEU A 92 -5.41 -14.78 40.22
CA LEU A 92 -6.09 -13.85 39.30
C LEU A 92 -5.72 -14.11 37.82
N ALA A 93 -4.51 -14.63 37.57
CA ALA A 93 -4.07 -15.03 36.23
C ALA A 93 -4.86 -16.24 35.65
N ARG A 94 -5.46 -17.07 36.52
CA ARG A 94 -6.19 -18.28 36.11
C ARG A 94 -7.65 -18.06 35.71
N ARG A 95 -8.21 -16.85 35.89
CA ARG A 95 -9.59 -16.54 35.44
C ARG A 95 -9.67 -16.02 34.00
N LEU A 96 -8.54 -15.88 33.31
CA LEU A 96 -8.46 -15.43 31.90
C LEU A 96 -8.13 -16.56 30.91
N ALA A 97 -8.08 -17.81 31.36
CA ALA A 97 -7.86 -18.96 30.49
C ALA A 97 -8.80 -20.11 30.92
N ALA A 98 -9.88 -20.29 30.17
CA ALA A 98 -10.71 -21.49 30.29
C ALA A 98 -10.15 -22.59 29.36
N ASP A 99 -10.01 -23.77 29.96
CA ASP A 99 -9.88 -25.14 29.44
C ASP A 99 -8.75 -25.56 28.49
N ARG A 100 -7.90 -26.45 29.02
CA ARG A 100 -7.29 -27.58 28.30
C ARG A 100 -7.46 -28.84 29.15
N PRO A 101 -8.07 -29.93 28.64
CA PRO A 101 -8.18 -31.18 29.36
C PRO A 101 -6.92 -32.00 29.11
N HIS A 102 -6.02 -32.11 30.11
CA HIS A 102 -5.14 -33.26 30.40
C HIS A 102 -4.34 -32.94 31.67
N GLN A 103 -4.71 -33.56 32.80
CA GLN A 103 -3.90 -33.71 34.03
C GLN A 103 -2.92 -34.89 33.82
N ARG A 104 -1.73 -35.04 34.43
CA ARG A 104 -0.89 -34.38 35.44
C ARG A 104 0.56 -34.88 35.14
N ASP A 105 1.63 -34.18 35.55
CA ASP A 105 2.40 -34.68 36.70
C ASP A 105 3.27 -33.62 37.41
N SER A 106 3.42 -33.85 38.71
CA SER A 106 4.09 -32.96 39.66
C SER A 106 5.60 -33.21 39.69
N LEU A 107 6.40 -32.37 39.03
CA LEU A 107 7.86 -32.43 39.17
C LEU A 107 8.31 -31.78 40.48
N ARG A 108 8.64 -32.62 41.46
CA ARG A 108 9.34 -32.26 42.70
C ARG A 108 10.75 -31.77 42.34
N ARG A 109 11.13 -30.57 42.78
CA ARG A 109 12.51 -30.06 42.69
C ARG A 109 13.40 -30.85 43.65
N GLN A 110 14.22 -31.75 43.12
CA GLN A 110 15.44 -32.20 43.78
C GLN A 110 16.62 -31.42 43.18
N ALA A 111 17.38 -30.75 44.04
CA ALA A 111 18.65 -30.14 43.67
C ALA A 111 19.74 -31.20 43.81
N ASN A 112 20.41 -31.54 42.70
CA ASN A 112 21.69 -32.24 42.70
C ASN A 112 22.67 -31.43 41.84
N PRO A 113 23.90 -31.16 42.30
CA PRO A 113 24.90 -30.46 41.50
C PRO A 113 25.60 -31.47 40.56
N GLY A 114 25.37 -31.32 39.24
CA GLY A 114 26.04 -32.07 38.18
C GLY A 114 27.19 -31.26 37.53
N PRO A 115 28.15 -31.94 36.88
CA PRO A 115 29.52 -31.45 36.68
C PRO A 115 29.64 -30.34 35.63
N GLY A 116 30.74 -29.58 35.75
CA GLY A 116 31.03 -28.36 35.03
C GLY A 116 31.01 -28.44 33.50
N ALA A 117 30.84 -27.25 32.91
CA ALA A 117 30.63 -27.00 31.49
C ALA A 117 31.68 -27.68 30.59
N ALA A 118 31.22 -28.61 29.75
CA ALA A 118 31.94 -29.03 28.57
C ALA A 118 31.87 -27.90 27.51
N ARG A 119 33.02 -27.34 27.15
CA ARG A 119 33.13 -26.40 26.03
C ARG A 119 32.68 -27.08 24.75
N ALA A 120 31.58 -26.60 24.16
CA ALA A 120 31.14 -27.00 22.84
C ALA A 120 32.27 -26.73 21.83
N ARG A 121 32.75 -27.80 21.19
CA ARG A 121 33.68 -27.73 20.06
C ARG A 121 33.00 -26.92 18.95
N ARG A 122 33.71 -25.88 18.46
CA ARG A 122 33.28 -25.09 17.30
C ARG A 122 32.96 -26.03 16.14
N SER A 123 31.70 -26.04 15.73
CA SER A 123 31.28 -26.58 14.44
C SER A 123 31.99 -25.78 13.35
N ARG A 124 32.89 -26.44 12.61
CA ARG A 124 33.48 -25.87 11.39
C ARG A 124 32.36 -25.73 10.36
N PRO A 125 32.20 -24.58 9.69
CA PRO A 125 31.25 -24.48 8.60
C PRO A 125 31.73 -25.36 7.44
N VAL A 126 30.87 -26.27 7.00
CA VAL A 126 31.01 -26.94 5.71
C VAL A 126 30.93 -25.85 4.65
N ARG A 127 32.03 -25.59 3.94
CA ARG A 127 32.06 -24.71 2.78
C ARG A 127 31.40 -25.42 1.60
N GLY A 128 30.07 -25.49 1.63
CA GLY A 128 29.25 -25.57 0.43
C GLY A 128 28.68 -24.18 0.22
N GLY A 129 29.44 -23.28 -0.41
CA GLY A 129 28.97 -21.95 -0.71
C GLY A 129 27.82 -22.04 -1.70
N VAL A 130 26.58 -22.03 -1.21
CA VAL A 130 25.44 -21.69 -2.06
C VAL A 130 25.73 -20.27 -2.52
N VAL A 131 26.05 -20.11 -3.80
CA VAL A 131 26.16 -18.79 -4.41
C VAL A 131 24.77 -18.18 -4.28
N SER A 132 24.60 -17.23 -3.37
CA SER A 132 23.30 -16.64 -3.08
C SER A 132 22.86 -15.80 -4.29
N ARG A 133 21.93 -16.33 -5.09
CA ARG A 133 21.25 -15.59 -6.15
C ARG A 133 20.60 -14.35 -5.54
N SER A 134 20.76 -13.20 -6.17
CA SER A 134 20.22 -11.94 -5.61
C SER A 134 20.01 -10.86 -6.66
N LEU A 135 19.21 -9.86 -6.30
CA LEU A 135 19.08 -8.58 -7.00
C LEU A 135 19.53 -7.45 -6.09
N THR A 136 20.14 -6.41 -6.65
CA THR A 136 20.37 -5.16 -5.94
C THR A 136 19.34 -4.13 -6.37
N VAL A 137 18.67 -3.49 -5.42
CA VAL A 137 17.80 -2.33 -5.69
C VAL A 137 18.69 -1.13 -5.98
N VAL A 138 18.66 -0.62 -7.21
CA VAL A 138 19.45 0.57 -7.59
C VAL A 138 18.65 1.84 -7.30
N ARG A 139 17.36 1.83 -7.61
CA ARG A 139 16.44 2.95 -7.41
C ARG A 139 15.05 2.45 -7.07
N VAL A 140 14.36 3.19 -6.22
CA VAL A 140 12.95 2.96 -5.87
C VAL A 140 12.07 4.11 -6.33
N GLY A 141 10.80 3.80 -6.61
CA GLY A 141 9.76 4.79 -6.83
C GLY A 141 9.20 5.35 -5.52
N PRO A 142 8.04 6.04 -5.57
CA PRO A 142 7.36 6.58 -4.38
C PRO A 142 7.15 5.57 -3.24
N GLN A 143 6.83 4.31 -3.57
CA GLN A 143 6.75 3.20 -2.63
C GLN A 143 7.03 1.91 -3.39
N THR A 144 7.89 1.06 -2.84
CA THR A 144 8.25 -0.24 -3.42
C THR A 144 8.24 -1.27 -2.30
N LEU A 145 7.40 -2.30 -2.40
CA LEU A 145 7.16 -3.27 -1.33
C LEU A 145 7.41 -4.69 -1.84
N ILE A 146 7.72 -5.60 -0.92
CA ILE A 146 7.62 -7.04 -1.19
C ILE A 146 6.19 -7.48 -0.91
N GLN A 147 5.59 -8.20 -1.86
CA GLN A 147 4.22 -8.69 -1.76
C GLN A 147 4.12 -10.12 -2.30
N ASP A 148 3.47 -10.98 -1.53
CA ASP A 148 2.94 -12.27 -1.97
C ASP A 148 1.40 -12.27 -1.84
N LEU A 149 0.77 -13.44 -1.71
CA LEU A 149 -0.69 -13.55 -1.52
C LEU A 149 -1.16 -13.21 -0.09
N GLY A 150 -0.25 -12.80 0.79
CA GLY A 150 -0.56 -12.35 2.14
C GLY A 150 -0.67 -13.47 3.18
N ARG A 151 -1.28 -13.13 4.30
CA ARG A 151 -1.28 -13.86 5.58
C ARG A 151 -2.68 -14.05 6.18
N PRO A 152 -3.62 -14.67 5.44
CA PRO A 152 -4.99 -14.86 5.93
C PRO A 152 -5.02 -15.73 7.20
N GLY A 153 -6.13 -15.64 7.95
CA GLY A 153 -6.38 -16.47 9.14
C GLY A 153 -5.86 -15.90 10.48
N ASN A 154 -5.16 -14.78 10.46
CA ASN A 154 -4.56 -14.17 11.67
C ASN A 154 -5.42 -13.05 12.31
N ALA A 155 -6.68 -12.89 11.89
CA ALA A 155 -7.56 -11.83 12.40
C ALA A 155 -7.75 -11.90 13.93
N HIS A 156 -7.78 -13.10 14.50
CA HIS A 156 -7.86 -13.34 15.95
C HIS A 156 -6.65 -12.81 16.74
N LEU A 157 -5.54 -12.48 16.05
CA LEU A 157 -4.33 -11.87 16.63
C LEU A 157 -4.23 -10.38 16.32
N GLY A 158 -5.24 -9.77 15.68
CA GLY A 158 -5.17 -8.39 15.25
C GLY A 158 -4.37 -8.16 13.96
N VAL A 159 -3.99 -9.22 13.24
CA VAL A 159 -3.14 -9.14 12.06
C VAL A 159 -3.99 -9.24 10.78
N PRO A 160 -3.94 -8.24 9.89
CA PRO A 160 -4.69 -8.26 8.64
C PRO A 160 -4.03 -9.17 7.60
N PRO A 161 -4.77 -9.58 6.56
CA PRO A 161 -4.25 -10.48 5.54
C PRO A 161 -3.16 -9.85 4.68
N SER A 162 -3.14 -8.54 4.43
CA SER A 162 -2.16 -7.90 3.54
C SER A 162 -2.04 -8.59 2.17
N GLY A 163 -0.88 -8.54 1.52
CA GLY A 163 -0.62 -9.14 0.22
C GLY A 163 -0.81 -8.19 -0.96
N ALA A 164 -0.60 -8.68 -2.18
CA ALA A 164 -0.77 -7.89 -3.39
C ALA A 164 -2.19 -7.33 -3.53
N LEU A 165 -2.31 -6.06 -3.92
CA LEU A 165 -3.62 -5.45 -4.17
C LEU A 165 -4.21 -5.82 -5.54
N ASP A 166 -3.36 -5.97 -6.56
CA ASP A 166 -3.73 -6.50 -7.87
C ASP A 166 -3.14 -7.92 -7.98
N VAL A 167 -3.84 -8.88 -7.35
CA VAL A 167 -3.46 -10.30 -7.34
C VAL A 167 -3.32 -10.89 -8.75
N PRO A 168 -4.23 -10.63 -9.71
CA PRO A 168 -4.05 -11.09 -11.09
C PRO A 168 -2.73 -10.62 -11.72
N ALA A 169 -2.31 -9.38 -11.47
CA ALA A 169 -1.02 -8.90 -11.98
C ALA A 169 0.17 -9.64 -11.35
N LEU A 170 0.20 -9.82 -10.03
CA LEU A 170 1.27 -10.57 -9.35
C LEU A 170 1.36 -12.02 -9.85
N THR A 171 0.23 -12.73 -9.85
CA THR A 171 0.17 -14.14 -10.25
C THR A 171 0.59 -14.33 -11.71
N LEU A 172 0.17 -13.42 -12.60
CA LEU A 172 0.64 -13.41 -13.98
C LEU A 172 2.17 -13.22 -14.07
N ALA A 173 2.75 -12.27 -13.34
CA ALA A 173 4.20 -12.07 -13.36
C ALA A 173 4.94 -13.35 -12.91
N ASN A 174 4.43 -14.00 -11.86
CA ASN A 174 5.00 -15.24 -11.35
C ASN A 174 4.96 -16.38 -12.39
N ARG A 175 3.83 -16.61 -13.05
CA ARG A 175 3.72 -17.62 -14.12
C ARG A 175 4.69 -17.36 -15.27
N LEU A 176 4.81 -16.10 -15.70
CA LEU A 176 5.70 -15.70 -16.79
C LEU A 176 7.18 -15.99 -16.49
N VAL A 177 7.59 -16.12 -15.22
CA VAL A 177 8.98 -16.45 -14.84
C VAL A 177 9.15 -17.88 -14.32
N GLY A 178 8.09 -18.69 -14.37
CA GLY A 178 8.09 -20.10 -13.92
C GLY A 178 7.99 -20.27 -12.40
N ASN A 179 7.49 -19.26 -11.67
CA ASN A 179 7.25 -19.35 -10.23
C ASN A 179 5.85 -19.93 -9.94
N PRO A 180 5.64 -20.52 -8.75
CA PRO A 180 4.30 -20.69 -8.24
C PRO A 180 3.62 -19.32 -8.10
N GLU A 181 2.31 -19.25 -8.37
CA GLU A 181 1.54 -17.99 -8.30
C GLU A 181 1.67 -17.27 -6.96
N SER A 182 1.90 -18.02 -5.87
CA SER A 182 2.08 -17.51 -4.51
C SER A 182 3.46 -16.95 -4.19
N ALA A 183 4.42 -17.01 -5.11
CA ALA A 183 5.77 -16.49 -4.87
C ALA A 183 5.75 -14.97 -4.62
N ALA A 184 6.65 -14.50 -3.77
CA ALA A 184 6.77 -13.08 -3.49
C ALA A 184 7.41 -12.35 -4.68
N GLY A 185 6.80 -11.23 -5.06
CA GLY A 185 7.30 -10.28 -6.04
C GLY A 185 7.45 -8.89 -5.45
N ILE A 186 7.80 -7.94 -6.30
CA ILE A 186 7.94 -6.53 -5.94
C ILE A 186 6.70 -5.77 -6.45
N GLU A 187 5.96 -5.13 -5.55
CA GLU A 187 4.89 -4.18 -5.88
C GLU A 187 5.48 -2.76 -5.94
N ALA A 188 5.46 -2.13 -7.11
CA ALA A 188 6.01 -0.79 -7.35
C ALA A 188 4.89 0.23 -7.63
N LEU A 189 4.70 1.15 -6.69
CA LEU A 189 3.77 2.27 -6.83
C LEU A 189 4.31 3.28 -7.84
N LEU A 190 3.57 3.51 -8.94
CA LEU A 190 3.95 4.37 -10.06
C LEU A 190 5.26 3.97 -10.76
N GLY A 191 5.67 2.70 -10.66
CA GLY A 191 6.87 2.17 -11.29
C GLY A 191 8.15 2.89 -10.81
N ARG A 192 8.98 3.36 -11.75
CA ARG A 192 10.22 4.13 -11.51
C ARG A 192 11.30 3.42 -10.70
N ILE A 193 11.29 2.09 -10.69
CA ILE A 193 12.30 1.28 -10.02
C ILE A 193 13.44 0.91 -10.97
N GLN A 194 14.62 0.62 -10.41
CA GLN A 194 15.73 -0.01 -11.11
C GLN A 194 16.30 -1.14 -10.26
N LEU A 195 16.49 -2.30 -10.87
CA LEU A 195 16.98 -3.52 -10.24
C LEU A 195 18.18 -4.04 -11.02
N ARG A 196 19.31 -4.25 -10.36
CA ARG A 196 20.49 -4.88 -10.95
C ARG A 196 20.49 -6.37 -10.62
N ALA A 197 20.60 -7.20 -11.64
CA ALA A 197 20.75 -8.63 -11.47
C ALA A 197 22.18 -8.96 -10.99
N ASN A 198 22.34 -9.59 -9.83
CA ASN A 198 23.65 -10.05 -9.37
C ASN A 198 23.98 -11.47 -9.87
N CYS A 199 22.99 -12.12 -10.50
CA CYS A 199 23.11 -13.43 -11.14
C CYS A 199 22.23 -13.46 -12.40
N SER A 200 22.44 -14.45 -13.27
CA SER A 200 21.52 -14.68 -14.38
C SER A 200 20.13 -15.09 -13.85
N CYS A 201 19.07 -14.47 -14.38
CA CYS A 201 17.68 -14.74 -13.99
C CYS A 201 16.69 -14.31 -15.07
N THR A 202 15.47 -14.83 -15.00
CA THR A 202 14.34 -14.37 -15.81
C THR A 202 13.47 -13.46 -14.97
N VAL A 203 13.02 -12.34 -15.55
CA VAL A 203 12.12 -11.38 -14.90
C VAL A 203 10.89 -11.15 -15.77
N ALA A 204 9.77 -10.76 -15.16
CA ALA A 204 8.60 -10.29 -15.86
C ALA A 204 7.99 -9.09 -15.11
N VAL A 205 7.45 -8.15 -15.88
CA VAL A 205 6.79 -6.95 -15.36
C VAL A 205 5.34 -6.94 -15.81
N THR A 206 4.40 -6.85 -14.87
CA THR A 206 2.95 -6.85 -15.14
C THR A 206 2.24 -5.71 -14.39
N GLY A 207 0.92 -5.65 -14.53
CA GLY A 207 0.08 -4.56 -14.04
C GLY A 207 -0.24 -3.63 -15.21
N PRO A 208 -0.21 -2.30 -15.03
CA PRO A 208 -0.41 -1.40 -16.16
C PRO A 208 0.78 -1.43 -17.12
N SER A 209 0.49 -1.19 -18.40
CA SER A 209 1.52 -1.02 -19.42
C SER A 209 2.53 0.05 -19.01
N VAL A 210 3.79 -0.34 -19.00
CA VAL A 210 4.91 0.48 -18.54
C VAL A 210 6.10 0.24 -19.47
N LEU A 211 6.89 1.29 -19.71
CA LEU A 211 8.17 1.12 -20.41
C LEU A 211 9.12 0.32 -19.52
N VAL A 212 9.65 -0.77 -20.05
CA VAL A 212 10.65 -1.61 -19.41
C VAL A 212 11.93 -1.52 -20.23
N SER A 213 13.08 -1.39 -19.56
CA SER A 213 14.38 -1.38 -20.21
C SER A 213 15.36 -2.35 -19.53
N VAL A 214 16.29 -2.89 -20.30
CA VAL A 214 17.46 -3.62 -19.82
C VAL A 214 18.70 -2.89 -20.34
N GLY A 215 19.39 -2.17 -19.45
CA GLY A 215 20.38 -1.18 -19.87
C GLY A 215 19.72 -0.13 -20.78
N ASP A 216 20.23 -0.01 -22.00
CA ASP A 216 19.75 0.94 -23.02
C ASP A 216 18.71 0.35 -23.98
N HIS A 217 18.34 -0.92 -23.82
CA HIS A 217 17.38 -1.60 -24.70
C HIS A 217 15.98 -1.60 -24.11
N LEU A 218 14.98 -1.25 -24.90
CA LEU A 218 13.58 -1.41 -24.52
C LEU A 218 13.13 -2.85 -24.71
N VAL A 219 12.34 -3.33 -23.76
CA VAL A 219 11.72 -4.66 -23.78
C VAL A 219 10.24 -4.53 -23.43
N ASP A 220 9.45 -5.54 -23.80
CA ASP A 220 8.03 -5.53 -23.56
C ASP A 220 7.70 -5.80 -22.09
N SER A 221 6.75 -5.03 -21.55
CA SER A 221 6.01 -5.47 -20.37
C SER A 221 5.19 -6.73 -20.70
N HIS A 222 4.87 -7.54 -19.70
CA HIS A 222 4.11 -8.78 -19.84
C HIS A 222 4.83 -9.86 -20.68
N ALA A 223 6.15 -9.78 -20.80
CA ALA A 223 6.95 -10.85 -21.40
C ALA A 223 8.03 -11.32 -20.42
N PRO A 224 8.43 -12.61 -20.48
CA PRO A 224 9.65 -13.05 -19.81
C PRO A 224 10.87 -12.41 -20.46
N VAL A 225 11.70 -11.77 -19.64
CA VAL A 225 12.95 -11.12 -20.05
C VAL A 225 14.11 -11.78 -19.32
N HIS A 226 15.08 -12.26 -20.07
CA HIS A 226 16.31 -12.81 -19.50
C HIS A 226 17.30 -11.70 -19.15
N LEU A 227 17.80 -11.70 -17.92
CA LEU A 227 18.87 -10.81 -17.44
C LEU A 227 20.14 -11.62 -17.20
N ARG A 228 21.27 -11.10 -17.66
CA ARG A 228 22.61 -11.57 -17.28
C ARG A 228 23.02 -10.93 -15.96
N ALA A 229 24.01 -11.53 -15.30
CA ALA A 229 24.62 -10.89 -14.14
C ALA A 229 25.24 -9.54 -14.56
N GLY A 230 24.91 -8.48 -13.82
CA GLY A 230 25.30 -7.10 -14.10
C GLY A 230 24.23 -6.28 -14.83
N ASP A 231 23.27 -6.91 -15.50
CA ASP A 231 22.21 -6.20 -16.22
C ASP A 231 21.31 -5.41 -15.25
N VAL A 232 20.84 -4.26 -15.71
CA VAL A 232 19.96 -3.38 -14.94
C VAL A 232 18.60 -3.31 -15.62
N LEU A 233 17.59 -3.88 -14.96
CA LEU A 233 16.19 -3.70 -15.32
C LEU A 233 15.71 -2.32 -14.85
N GLY A 234 15.14 -1.54 -15.74
CA GLY A 234 14.50 -0.25 -15.45
C GLY A 234 13.01 -0.29 -15.75
N LEU A 235 12.21 0.25 -14.84
CA LEU A 235 10.79 0.52 -15.08
C LEU A 235 10.56 2.03 -15.13
N GLY A 236 9.87 2.48 -16.16
CA GLY A 236 9.40 3.86 -16.29
C GLY A 236 8.20 4.17 -15.37
N ALA A 237 7.53 5.29 -15.66
CA ALA A 237 6.20 5.55 -15.11
C ALA A 237 5.13 4.87 -15.98
N PRO A 238 4.10 4.25 -15.40
CA PRO A 238 3.07 3.60 -16.19
C PRO A 238 2.15 4.64 -16.85
N VAL A 239 1.69 4.36 -18.07
CA VAL A 239 0.86 5.30 -18.86
C VAL A 239 -0.50 5.52 -18.18
N GLY A 240 -1.16 4.43 -17.81
CA GLY A 240 -2.33 4.37 -16.91
C GLY A 240 -2.01 3.53 -15.69
N GLY A 241 -2.97 3.31 -14.79
CA GLY A 241 -2.80 2.44 -13.62
C GLY A 241 -1.85 2.99 -12.56
N LEU A 242 -1.69 2.24 -11.48
CA LEU A 242 -1.01 2.70 -10.28
C LEU A 242 0.10 1.74 -9.82
N ARG A 243 -0.09 0.42 -9.91
CA ARG A 243 0.80 -0.57 -9.29
C ARG A 243 1.33 -1.55 -10.34
N CYS A 244 2.63 -1.55 -10.53
CA CYS A 244 3.32 -2.54 -11.36
C CYS A 244 3.85 -3.66 -10.46
N TYR A 245 3.91 -4.87 -10.99
CA TYR A 245 4.49 -6.03 -10.29
C TYR A 245 5.71 -6.54 -11.05
N VAL A 246 6.78 -6.83 -10.31
CA VAL A 246 7.98 -7.47 -10.87
C VAL A 246 8.17 -8.81 -10.19
N ALA A 247 8.15 -9.87 -10.98
CA ALA A 247 8.53 -11.21 -10.54
C ALA A 247 9.88 -11.59 -11.14
N VAL A 248 10.62 -12.42 -10.41
CA VAL A 248 11.92 -12.95 -10.82
C VAL A 248 11.93 -14.45 -10.57
N SER A 249 12.51 -15.22 -11.49
CA SER A 249 12.63 -16.70 -11.41
C SER A 249 13.22 -17.15 -10.06
N GLY A 250 12.45 -17.95 -9.33
CA GLY A 250 12.70 -18.41 -7.96
C GLY A 250 12.09 -17.54 -6.85
N GLY A 251 11.44 -16.42 -7.20
CA GLY A 251 10.79 -15.51 -6.27
C GLY A 251 11.76 -14.72 -5.38
N ILE A 252 11.22 -13.74 -4.65
CA ILE A 252 11.99 -13.01 -3.62
C ILE A 252 11.96 -13.81 -2.31
N ASP A 253 13.12 -14.27 -1.85
CA ASP A 253 13.24 -15.19 -0.71
C ASP A 253 13.64 -14.47 0.60
N VAL A 254 12.92 -13.41 0.93
CA VAL A 254 13.03 -12.77 2.24
C VAL A 254 12.39 -13.64 3.33
N PRO A 255 12.79 -13.52 4.61
CA PRO A 255 12.22 -14.33 5.68
C PRO A 255 10.69 -14.21 5.78
N LEU A 256 10.03 -15.34 6.01
CA LEU A 256 8.60 -15.37 6.34
C LEU A 256 8.37 -14.77 7.72
N GLN A 257 7.36 -13.93 7.83
CA GLN A 257 6.71 -13.60 9.12
C GLN A 257 5.29 -14.12 9.00
N LEU A 258 4.71 -14.76 10.02
CA LEU A 258 3.31 -15.27 9.97
C LEU A 258 2.92 -15.92 8.62
N SER A 259 3.80 -16.79 8.11
CA SER A 259 3.63 -17.54 6.85
C SER A 259 3.53 -16.71 5.56
N SER A 260 3.96 -15.45 5.54
CA SER A 260 4.04 -14.65 4.31
C SER A 260 5.17 -13.61 4.33
N ARG A 261 5.58 -13.20 3.13
CA ARG A 261 6.60 -12.19 2.83
C ARG A 261 6.01 -10.81 2.52
N ALA A 262 4.68 -10.66 2.54
CA ALA A 262 4.02 -9.39 2.29
C ALA A 262 4.30 -8.35 3.38
N THR A 263 4.58 -7.12 2.94
CA THR A 263 4.64 -5.93 3.79
C THR A 263 3.23 -5.39 4.06
N ASP A 264 2.84 -5.34 5.34
CA ASP A 264 1.67 -4.62 5.83
C ASP A 264 2.09 -3.23 6.30
N ILE A 265 1.64 -2.19 5.59
CA ILE A 265 2.02 -0.80 5.92
C ILE A 265 1.34 -0.27 7.19
N LEU A 266 0.26 -0.90 7.66
CA LEU A 266 -0.47 -0.46 8.84
C LEU A 266 0.20 -0.96 10.12
N SER A 267 0.53 -2.25 10.18
CA SER A 267 1.14 -2.87 11.38
C SER A 267 2.67 -2.88 11.36
N GLY A 268 3.31 -2.71 10.20
CA GLY A 268 4.75 -2.85 10.03
C GLY A 268 5.22 -4.31 9.99
N ILE A 269 4.30 -5.29 9.89
CA ILE A 269 4.64 -6.70 9.71
C ILE A 269 5.12 -6.94 8.27
N GLY A 270 6.14 -7.79 8.13
CA GLY A 270 6.79 -8.10 6.86
C GLY A 270 8.10 -7.33 6.68
N PRO A 271 8.70 -7.41 5.48
CA PRO A 271 9.87 -6.63 5.12
C PRO A 271 9.55 -5.13 5.12
N ASP A 272 10.51 -4.30 5.50
CA ASP A 272 10.41 -2.85 5.33
C ASP A 272 10.24 -2.48 3.84
N PRO A 273 9.60 -1.33 3.52
CA PRO A 273 9.62 -0.77 2.18
C PRO A 273 11.05 -0.66 1.64
N LEU A 274 11.25 -1.11 0.40
CA LEU A 274 12.57 -1.20 -0.21
C LEU A 274 13.22 0.17 -0.36
N ARG A 275 14.55 0.18 -0.25
CA ARG A 275 15.43 1.34 -0.42
C ARG A 275 16.54 1.03 -1.41
N ALA A 276 17.16 2.09 -1.93
CA ALA A 276 18.35 1.93 -2.76
C ALA A 276 19.46 1.22 -1.96
N ASN A 277 20.17 0.33 -2.66
CA ASN A 277 21.20 -0.58 -2.17
C ASN A 277 20.73 -1.78 -1.36
N ASP A 278 19.42 -1.97 -1.17
CA ASP A 278 18.91 -3.23 -0.63
C ASP A 278 19.28 -4.39 -1.56
N VAL A 279 19.66 -5.53 -0.96
CA VAL A 279 19.99 -6.76 -1.68
C VAL A 279 18.91 -7.79 -1.38
N LEU A 280 18.18 -8.17 -2.42
CA LEU A 280 17.06 -9.10 -2.34
C LEU A 280 17.56 -10.51 -2.64
N PRO A 281 17.48 -11.47 -1.69
CA PRO A 281 17.77 -12.87 -1.97
C PRO A 281 16.71 -13.46 -2.92
N LEU A 282 17.14 -14.37 -3.79
CA LEU A 282 16.25 -15.12 -4.69
C LEU A 282 16.25 -16.60 -4.30
N GLY A 283 15.08 -17.24 -4.44
CA GLY A 283 14.91 -18.67 -4.17
C GLY A 283 15.47 -19.58 -5.27
N SER A 284 15.16 -20.88 -5.18
CA SER A 284 15.46 -21.88 -6.20
C SER A 284 14.55 -21.72 -7.43
N VAL A 285 15.09 -22.00 -8.63
CA VAL A 285 14.27 -22.02 -9.85
C VAL A 285 13.74 -23.45 -10.02
N ASP A 286 12.46 -23.63 -9.74
CA ASP A 286 11.86 -24.96 -9.72
C ASP A 286 10.88 -25.21 -10.88
N GLY A 287 10.48 -24.16 -11.62
CA GLY A 287 9.54 -24.23 -12.74
C GLY A 287 10.09 -23.64 -14.04
N LEU A 288 9.36 -23.92 -15.13
CA LEU A 288 9.61 -23.33 -16.44
C LEU A 288 8.64 -22.16 -16.67
N PRO A 289 9.09 -21.07 -17.33
CA PRO A 289 8.19 -20.00 -17.77
C PRO A 289 7.00 -20.54 -18.57
N GLU A 290 5.78 -20.20 -18.13
CA GLU A 290 4.57 -20.46 -18.91
C GLU A 290 4.34 -19.28 -19.86
N GLY A 291 4.49 -19.53 -21.15
CA GLY A 291 4.08 -18.57 -22.18
C GLY A 291 2.56 -18.42 -22.18
N ALA A 292 2.07 -17.24 -22.55
CA ALA A 292 0.66 -16.97 -22.72
C ALA A 292 0.41 -16.36 -24.10
N ASP A 293 -0.55 -16.91 -24.83
CA ASP A 293 -0.88 -16.45 -26.19
C ASP A 293 -1.56 -15.08 -26.21
N VAL A 294 -2.28 -14.74 -25.12
CA VAL A 294 -2.96 -13.45 -24.96
C VAL A 294 -2.74 -12.93 -23.55
N LEU A 295 -2.16 -11.74 -23.44
CA LEU A 295 -1.95 -11.03 -22.20
C LEU A 295 -2.62 -9.66 -22.27
N SER A 296 -3.52 -9.39 -21.33
CA SER A 296 -4.21 -8.11 -21.22
C SER A 296 -3.66 -7.35 -20.02
N PRO A 297 -2.88 -6.28 -20.21
CA PRO A 297 -2.40 -5.43 -19.13
C PRO A 297 -3.54 -4.87 -18.27
N SER A 298 -3.28 -4.63 -16.99
CA SER A 298 -4.25 -3.97 -16.12
C SER A 298 -4.49 -2.54 -16.61
N VAL A 299 -5.72 -2.22 -17.03
CA VAL A 299 -6.06 -0.87 -17.50
C VAL A 299 -6.67 -0.08 -16.34
N ALA A 300 -6.12 1.11 -16.05
CA ALA A 300 -6.83 2.05 -15.18
C ALA A 300 -8.12 2.48 -15.86
N PRO A 301 -9.27 2.32 -15.20
CA PRO A 301 -10.51 2.77 -15.78
C PRO A 301 -10.59 4.31 -15.75
N ALA A 302 -11.15 4.90 -16.80
CA ALA A 302 -11.46 6.33 -16.83
C ALA A 302 -12.49 6.72 -15.76
N GLU A 303 -13.40 5.80 -15.42
CA GLU A 303 -14.32 5.86 -14.30
C GLU A 303 -14.43 4.47 -13.63
N LEU A 304 -14.33 4.43 -12.31
CA LEU A 304 -14.58 3.22 -11.53
C LEU A 304 -16.08 3.05 -11.28
N VAL A 305 -16.70 2.09 -11.97
CA VAL A 305 -18.03 1.59 -11.61
C VAL A 305 -17.85 0.32 -10.80
N VAL A 306 -18.24 0.37 -9.52
CA VAL A 306 -17.89 -0.63 -8.52
C VAL A 306 -19.18 -1.25 -7.96
N PRO A 307 -19.47 -2.53 -8.26
CA PRO A 307 -20.58 -3.23 -7.63
C PRO A 307 -20.40 -3.35 -6.11
N VAL A 308 -21.46 -3.09 -5.36
CA VAL A 308 -21.49 -3.13 -3.89
C VAL A 308 -22.64 -4.01 -3.42
N LEU A 309 -22.34 -5.07 -2.68
CA LEU A 309 -23.34 -5.82 -1.92
C LEU A 309 -23.67 -5.03 -0.66
N LEU A 310 -24.94 -4.71 -0.41
CA LEU A 310 -25.31 -3.92 0.78
C LEU A 310 -25.12 -4.74 2.07
N GLY A 311 -24.94 -4.00 3.18
CA GLY A 311 -24.77 -4.57 4.51
C GLY A 311 -23.30 -4.75 4.94
N PRO A 312 -23.06 -5.15 6.20
CA PRO A 312 -24.04 -5.59 7.19
C PRO A 312 -24.76 -4.46 7.95
N ARG A 313 -24.36 -3.19 7.76
CA ARG A 313 -24.92 -2.03 8.49
C ARG A 313 -25.70 -1.07 7.58
N GLU A 314 -26.34 -1.60 6.55
CA GLU A 314 -27.19 -0.81 5.66
C GLU A 314 -28.38 -0.14 6.40
N ASP A 315 -28.85 -0.76 7.48
CA ASP A 315 -29.89 -0.29 8.39
C ASP A 315 -29.52 1.01 9.12
N TRP A 316 -28.24 1.39 9.11
CA TRP A 316 -27.76 2.66 9.67
C TRP A 316 -28.04 3.87 8.77
N PHE A 317 -28.65 3.67 7.60
CA PHE A 317 -28.89 4.68 6.58
C PHE A 317 -30.36 4.65 6.15
N ASP A 318 -31.00 5.81 5.93
CA ASP A 318 -32.44 5.87 5.58
C ASP A 318 -32.76 5.28 4.20
N ASP A 319 -31.81 5.40 3.26
CA ASP A 319 -31.90 4.89 1.89
C ASP A 319 -30.49 4.52 1.37
N PRO A 320 -29.90 3.43 1.85
CA PRO A 320 -28.52 3.07 1.52
C PRO A 320 -28.36 2.85 0.01
N HIS A 321 -29.34 2.19 -0.63
CA HIS A 321 -29.31 1.93 -2.07
C HIS A 321 -29.38 3.22 -2.88
N GLY A 322 -30.38 4.09 -2.66
CA GLY A 322 -30.51 5.33 -3.41
C GLY A 322 -29.36 6.29 -3.18
N GLN A 323 -28.83 6.37 -1.95
CA GLN A 323 -27.67 7.21 -1.65
C GLN A 323 -26.40 6.73 -2.38
N LEU A 324 -26.13 5.41 -2.42
CA LEU A 324 -24.99 4.87 -3.17
C LEU A 324 -25.13 5.09 -4.68
N ALA A 325 -26.31 4.79 -5.23
CA ALA A 325 -26.57 4.92 -6.67
C ALA A 325 -26.52 6.39 -7.16
N ALA A 326 -27.02 7.32 -6.35
CA ALA A 326 -27.03 8.75 -6.68
C ALA A 326 -25.69 9.44 -6.41
N GLY A 327 -24.89 8.92 -5.48
CA GLY A 327 -23.64 9.53 -5.08
C GLY A 327 -22.59 9.57 -6.20
N ARG A 328 -21.71 10.57 -6.12
CA ARG A 328 -20.59 10.77 -7.04
C ARG A 328 -19.35 11.07 -6.23
N TRP A 329 -18.27 10.37 -6.57
CA TRP A 329 -17.02 10.50 -5.85
C TRP A 329 -15.82 10.55 -6.78
N THR A 330 -14.68 10.94 -6.22
CA THR A 330 -13.36 10.77 -6.80
C THR A 330 -12.43 10.12 -5.78
N VAL A 331 -11.44 9.37 -6.27
CA VAL A 331 -10.38 8.83 -5.41
C VAL A 331 -9.58 9.97 -4.81
N SER A 332 -9.44 10.00 -3.49
CA SER A 332 -8.68 11.01 -2.77
C SER A 332 -7.17 10.77 -2.87
N GLN A 333 -6.39 11.86 -2.78
CA GLN A 333 -4.93 11.82 -2.63
C GLN A 333 -4.47 11.14 -1.32
N GLN A 334 -5.38 11.00 -0.34
CA GLN A 334 -5.10 10.33 0.93
C GLN A 334 -5.29 8.80 0.89
N SER A 335 -5.55 8.24 -0.30
CA SER A 335 -5.74 6.79 -0.48
C SER A 335 -4.41 6.04 -0.43
N ASN A 336 -4.41 4.85 0.17
CA ASN A 336 -3.23 3.99 0.29
C ASN A 336 -3.66 2.51 0.34
N ARG A 337 -2.76 1.60 0.75
CA ARG A 337 -3.07 0.16 0.83
C ARG A 337 -4.04 -0.23 1.95
N VAL A 338 -4.26 0.64 2.93
CA VAL A 338 -5.25 0.45 4.00
C VAL A 338 -6.66 0.70 3.47
N GLY A 339 -6.84 1.77 2.70
CA GLY A 339 -8.13 2.05 2.08
C GLY A 339 -8.11 3.11 0.98
N LEU A 340 -9.05 2.93 0.05
CA LEU A 340 -9.39 3.89 -0.99
C LEU A 340 -10.39 4.90 -0.41
N ARG A 341 -9.94 6.14 -0.23
CA ARG A 341 -10.76 7.21 0.36
C ARG A 341 -11.47 7.96 -0.75
N LEU A 342 -12.77 8.19 -0.58
CA LEU A 342 -13.59 8.83 -1.60
C LEU A 342 -13.97 10.25 -1.18
N ASP A 343 -13.63 11.23 -2.02
CA ASP A 343 -14.08 12.61 -1.89
C ASP A 343 -15.32 12.85 -2.76
N GLY A 344 -16.33 13.55 -2.26
CA GLY A 344 -17.57 13.79 -3.00
C GLY A 344 -18.80 13.78 -2.11
N THR A 345 -19.88 13.13 -2.57
CA THR A 345 -21.16 13.06 -1.86
C THR A 345 -20.99 12.47 -0.45
N ALA A 346 -21.44 13.20 0.58
CA ALA A 346 -21.52 12.66 1.93
C ALA A 346 -22.78 11.81 2.07
N LEU A 347 -22.61 10.56 2.51
CA LEU A 347 -23.70 9.67 2.86
C LEU A 347 -24.26 10.04 4.24
N ARG A 348 -25.58 10.04 4.36
CA ARG A 348 -26.33 10.40 5.56
C ARG A 348 -26.80 9.15 6.28
N ARG A 349 -26.39 9.06 7.55
CA ARG A 349 -26.94 8.07 8.48
C ARG A 349 -28.40 8.40 8.77
N ALA A 350 -29.18 7.38 9.07
CA ALA A 350 -30.54 7.55 9.56
C ALA A 350 -30.53 8.31 10.89
N ALA A 351 -31.56 9.11 11.14
CA ALA A 351 -31.64 10.02 12.30
C ALA A 351 -31.42 9.29 13.65
N ALA A 352 -31.86 8.04 13.75
CA ALA A 352 -31.68 7.21 14.94
C ALA A 352 -30.20 6.84 15.24
N PHE A 353 -29.29 7.01 14.28
CA PHE A 353 -27.89 6.59 14.37
C PHE A 353 -26.87 7.73 14.19
N GLU A 354 -27.33 8.96 13.96
CA GLU A 354 -26.46 10.10 13.65
C GLU A 354 -25.40 10.35 14.73
N ALA A 355 -25.79 10.31 16.01
CA ALA A 355 -24.92 10.50 17.16
C ALA A 355 -24.45 9.17 17.81
N ARG A 356 -24.71 8.02 17.18
CA ARG A 356 -24.38 6.71 17.76
C ARG A 356 -23.00 6.23 17.32
N GLU A 357 -22.28 5.68 18.28
CA GLU A 357 -21.04 4.94 18.05
C GLU A 357 -21.37 3.46 17.82
N LEU A 358 -20.67 2.83 16.88
CA LEU A 358 -20.77 1.40 16.61
C LEU A 358 -19.66 0.69 17.40
N PRO A 359 -19.99 -0.29 18.27
CA PRO A 359 -18.98 -1.16 18.86
C PRO A 359 -18.12 -1.79 17.76
N SER A 360 -16.81 -1.92 17.99
CA SER A 360 -15.92 -2.43 16.96
C SER A 360 -16.31 -3.83 16.50
N GLU A 361 -16.38 -4.03 15.19
CA GLU A 361 -16.72 -5.29 14.56
C GLU A 361 -15.68 -5.66 13.50
N GLY A 362 -15.62 -6.95 13.16
CA GLY A 362 -14.71 -7.46 12.13
C GLY A 362 -15.02 -6.81 10.77
N VAL A 363 -13.98 -6.38 10.08
CA VAL A 363 -14.09 -5.84 8.71
C VAL A 363 -13.26 -6.69 7.76
N VAL A 364 -13.66 -6.69 6.49
CA VAL A 364 -13.00 -7.46 5.43
C VAL A 364 -12.53 -6.55 4.30
N THR A 365 -11.55 -7.02 3.52
CA THR A 365 -11.16 -6.37 2.27
C THR A 365 -12.39 -6.14 1.40
N GLY A 366 -12.53 -4.92 0.92
CA GLY A 366 -13.68 -4.47 0.13
C GLY A 366 -14.82 -3.86 0.92
N SER A 367 -14.77 -3.85 2.26
CA SER A 367 -15.80 -3.18 3.06
C SER A 367 -15.85 -1.68 2.74
N VAL A 368 -17.05 -1.15 2.50
CA VAL A 368 -17.33 0.27 2.28
C VAL A 368 -17.75 0.89 3.62
N GLN A 369 -16.79 1.45 4.32
CA GLN A 369 -17.02 2.05 5.63
C GLN A 369 -17.42 3.52 5.50
N VAL A 370 -18.37 3.98 6.33
CA VAL A 370 -18.86 5.37 6.34
C VAL A 370 -18.61 6.02 7.71
N PRO A 371 -17.53 6.81 7.85
CA PRO A 371 -17.26 7.59 9.05
C PRO A 371 -18.32 8.68 9.29
N ALA A 372 -18.23 9.39 10.42
CA ALA A 372 -19.19 10.43 10.80
C ALA A 372 -19.28 11.60 9.79
N ASN A 373 -18.24 11.85 9.00
CA ASN A 373 -18.25 12.86 7.93
C ASN A 373 -19.01 12.42 6.66
N GLY A 374 -19.54 11.19 6.63
CA GLY A 374 -20.29 10.63 5.52
C GLY A 374 -19.46 10.24 4.29
N ARG A 375 -18.13 10.44 4.30
CA ARG A 375 -17.28 10.15 3.12
C ARG A 375 -16.84 8.68 3.10
N PRO A 376 -17.20 7.90 2.08
CA PRO A 376 -16.89 6.47 2.06
C PRO A 376 -15.38 6.19 2.05
N VAL A 377 -14.99 5.10 2.71
CA VAL A 377 -13.65 4.52 2.67
C VAL A 377 -13.78 3.04 2.33
N LEU A 378 -13.23 2.62 1.20
CA LEU A 378 -13.19 1.21 0.82
C LEU A 378 -11.93 0.58 1.40
N PHE A 379 -12.08 -0.43 2.25
CA PHE A 379 -10.94 -1.13 2.83
C PHE A 379 -10.22 -2.00 1.81
N LEU A 380 -8.89 -1.94 1.83
CA LEU A 380 -7.99 -2.63 0.92
C LEU A 380 -7.08 -3.59 1.70
N ALA A 381 -6.09 -4.24 1.07
CA ALA A 381 -5.33 -5.36 1.65
C ALA A 381 -4.78 -5.12 3.08
N ASP A 382 -4.36 -3.91 3.43
CA ASP A 382 -3.77 -3.58 4.73
C ASP A 382 -4.79 -2.95 5.70
N HIS A 383 -6.09 -3.21 5.51
CA HIS A 383 -7.15 -2.72 6.38
C HIS A 383 -7.00 -3.25 7.82
N PRO A 384 -7.41 -2.51 8.87
CA PRO A 384 -7.42 -3.06 10.23
C PRO A 384 -8.38 -4.25 10.33
N VAL A 385 -8.14 -5.19 11.25
CA VAL A 385 -9.03 -6.36 11.42
C VAL A 385 -10.43 -6.00 11.91
N THR A 386 -10.57 -4.87 12.61
CA THR A 386 -11.83 -4.39 13.17
C THR A 386 -12.02 -2.90 12.91
N GLY A 387 -13.28 -2.46 12.79
CA GLY A 387 -13.64 -1.05 12.61
C GLY A 387 -14.84 -0.65 13.47
N GLY A 388 -14.89 0.63 13.86
CA GLY A 388 -15.98 1.21 14.67
C GLY A 388 -16.93 2.13 13.90
N TYR A 389 -16.91 2.08 12.57
CA TYR A 389 -17.84 2.83 11.72
C TYR A 389 -18.67 1.85 10.88
N PRO A 390 -19.94 2.18 10.60
CA PRO A 390 -20.84 1.31 9.87
C PRO A 390 -20.31 1.02 8.46
N VAL A 391 -20.35 -0.26 8.11
CA VAL A 391 -20.09 -0.75 6.75
C VAL A 391 -21.43 -0.79 6.02
N ILE A 392 -21.62 0.13 5.07
CA ILE A 392 -22.86 0.24 4.29
C ILE A 392 -22.99 -0.89 3.26
N GLY A 393 -21.86 -1.45 2.85
CA GLY A 393 -21.77 -2.51 1.85
C GLY A 393 -20.37 -3.06 1.72
N VAL A 394 -20.20 -4.12 0.94
CA VAL A 394 -18.91 -4.75 0.61
C VAL A 394 -18.80 -4.87 -0.91
N VAL A 395 -17.68 -4.43 -1.48
CA VAL A 395 -17.43 -4.60 -2.92
C VAL A 395 -17.09 -6.06 -3.24
N THR A 396 -17.35 -6.47 -4.48
CA THR A 396 -17.01 -7.82 -4.91
C THR A 396 -15.50 -7.99 -5.10
N ALA A 397 -14.99 -9.22 -4.95
CA ALA A 397 -13.56 -9.51 -5.07
C ALA A 397 -13.01 -9.15 -6.47
N GLU A 398 -13.84 -9.29 -7.51
CA GLU A 398 -13.50 -8.98 -8.90
C GLU A 398 -13.26 -7.48 -9.13
N ALA A 399 -13.78 -6.62 -8.25
CA ALA A 399 -13.54 -5.18 -8.33
C ALA A 399 -12.16 -4.77 -7.76
N LEU A 400 -11.57 -5.57 -6.86
CA LEU A 400 -10.34 -5.22 -6.13
C LEU A 400 -9.16 -4.89 -7.06
N PRO A 401 -8.87 -5.66 -8.13
CA PRO A 401 -7.79 -5.31 -9.06
C PRO A 401 -7.99 -3.94 -9.71
N ARG A 402 -9.23 -3.57 -10.05
CA ARG A 402 -9.54 -2.25 -10.63
C ARG A 402 -9.36 -1.13 -9.61
N LEU A 403 -9.75 -1.35 -8.35
CA LEU A 403 -9.51 -0.41 -7.25
C LEU A 403 -8.01 -0.22 -6.98
N ALA A 404 -7.23 -1.31 -7.07
CA ALA A 404 -5.78 -1.29 -6.91
C ALA A 404 -5.06 -0.45 -7.98
N GLN A 405 -5.68 -0.22 -9.14
CA GLN A 405 -5.11 0.56 -10.24
C GLN A 405 -5.65 2.00 -10.34
N ALA A 406 -6.59 2.38 -9.48
CA ALA A 406 -7.21 3.69 -9.51
C ALA A 406 -6.28 4.78 -8.95
N ARG A 407 -6.14 5.87 -9.69
CA ARG A 407 -5.31 7.02 -9.30
C ARG A 407 -6.14 8.03 -8.51
N PRO A 408 -5.51 8.86 -7.66
CA PRO A 408 -6.18 10.06 -7.15
C PRO A 408 -6.79 10.88 -8.29
N GLY A 409 -8.03 11.33 -8.09
CA GLY A 409 -8.84 12.03 -9.08
C GLY A 409 -9.68 11.12 -9.99
N THR A 410 -9.46 9.80 -10.00
CA THR A 410 -10.32 8.87 -10.76
C THR A 410 -11.78 8.98 -10.27
N PRO A 411 -12.74 9.30 -11.15
CA PRO A 411 -14.17 9.27 -10.81
C PRO A 411 -14.62 7.88 -10.36
N VAL A 412 -15.50 7.83 -9.35
CA VAL A 412 -16.02 6.61 -8.77
C VAL A 412 -17.55 6.68 -8.67
N ARG A 413 -18.20 5.61 -9.12
CA ARG A 413 -19.62 5.32 -8.93
C ARG A 413 -19.74 3.98 -8.21
N LEU A 414 -20.40 4.02 -7.06
CA LEU A 414 -20.78 2.81 -6.32
C LEU A 414 -22.14 2.34 -6.85
N GLN A 415 -22.19 1.10 -7.33
CA GLN A 415 -23.38 0.49 -7.88
C GLN A 415 -23.91 -0.54 -6.88
N PRO A 416 -24.91 -0.20 -6.06
CA PRO A 416 -25.51 -1.17 -5.16
C PRO A 416 -26.15 -2.30 -5.97
N LEU A 417 -25.86 -3.53 -5.57
CA LEU A 417 -26.48 -4.74 -6.10
C LEU A 417 -27.79 -5.01 -5.32
N ARG A 418 -28.75 -5.62 -6.01
CA ARG A 418 -30.04 -6.01 -5.43
C ARG A 418 -29.97 -7.34 -4.72
#